data_AF-A0A9E3FIR9-F1
#
_entry.id   AF-A0A9E3FIR9-F1
#
_cell.length_a   1.000
_cell.length_b   1.000
_cell.length_c   1.000
_cell.angle_alpha   90.00
_cell.angle_beta   90.00
_cell.angle_gamma   90.00
#
_symmetry.space_group_name_H-M   'P 1'
#
loop_
_entity.id
_entity.type
_entity.pdbx_description
1 polymer ?
#
loop_
_entity_poly.entity_id
_entity_poly.type
_entity_poly.pdbx_seq_one_letter_code
_entity_poly.pdbx_strand_id
1 'polypeptide(L)'
;MSKSDLQKRAERAAERFILTARKPVVIEFAGVPKAGKTTTLNQVQSFLKRCGFRVEVVVERASVCPIKDKKHANFNVWTACTTLAQILEKTQDPPRIDDPHVLILDRGLFDAISWFKMMDKLERVRTNDRKAIEAFLRIADWRERITGVIVMVASPKDAMKREKGLLPVESTAGSIMNEEVLGRVLDVTRETANELKEDFNVYMIDTSSGETKNSPRKTAERVADIVLSLIEEQLQEDILCLSKNKVVKWFKGRTTVQAEDASELSKMFRKSGNYRPREEVEANLQLVQALPVVVVRNKSGEILRLRRRERSAEKSLHEKLVIWAGGHVRKEDAKNGDSLVHSALRELQEELRLSLEADDLKLLGAVYADAEGSIGKHAAIVYEWRAETDDVAVALSASEFFERRGTSLSGKFVDLSTLATDIDANKVSEVWSVEIVRELLAKGSHEFKDQGLFSLM
;
A
#
# COMPACT_ATOMS: atom_id res chain seq x y z
N MET A 1 13.06 23.36 28.83
CA MET A 1 11.65 22.93 28.96
C MET A 1 11.55 21.46 28.62
N SER A 2 10.75 20.68 29.35
CA SER A 2 10.51 19.25 29.05
C SER A 2 9.75 19.09 27.73
N LYS A 3 10.11 18.10 26.91
CA LYS A 3 9.37 17.77 25.67
C LYS A 3 7.94 17.31 26.01
N SER A 4 6.95 17.77 25.23
CA SER A 4 5.57 17.28 25.38
C SER A 4 5.46 15.81 24.97
N ASP A 5 4.43 15.10 25.45
CA ASP A 5 4.23 13.70 25.08
C ASP A 5 3.92 13.53 23.59
N LEU A 6 3.22 14.49 22.98
CA LEU A 6 2.99 14.55 21.54
C LEU A 6 4.31 14.66 20.77
N GLN A 7 5.24 15.50 21.22
CA GLN A 7 6.57 15.63 20.61
C GLN A 7 7.37 14.33 20.74
N LYS A 8 7.41 13.71 21.93
CA LYS A 8 8.11 12.44 22.14
C LYS A 8 7.55 11.32 21.25
N ARG A 9 6.22 11.26 21.10
CA ARG A 9 5.55 10.31 20.20
C ARG A 9 5.98 10.52 18.75
N ALA A 10 5.95 11.76 18.27
CA ALA A 10 6.34 12.10 16.91
C ALA A 10 7.81 11.81 16.61
N GLU A 11 8.73 12.14 17.52
CA GLU A 11 10.16 11.86 17.36
C GLU A 11 10.44 10.35 17.28
N ARG A 12 9.82 9.54 18.15
CA ARG A 12 9.93 8.07 18.07
C ARG A 12 9.35 7.49 16.78
N ALA A 13 8.22 8.03 16.32
CA ALA A 13 7.63 7.63 15.05
C ALA A 13 8.54 7.98 13.87
N ALA A 14 9.20 9.15 13.90
CA ALA A 14 10.15 9.55 12.86
C ALA A 14 11.38 8.63 12.80
N GLU A 15 11.93 8.25 13.97
CA GLU A 15 13.04 7.29 14.06
C GLU A 15 12.66 5.92 13.48
N ARG A 16 11.49 5.36 13.87
CA ARG A 16 11.00 4.11 13.28
C ARG A 16 10.77 4.26 11.77
N PHE A 17 10.21 5.37 11.32
CA PHE A 17 9.90 5.59 9.90
C PHE A 17 11.13 5.44 9.01
N ILE A 18 12.25 6.03 9.41
CA ILE A 18 13.51 5.95 8.64
C ILE A 18 13.99 4.50 8.50
N LEU A 19 13.73 3.65 9.49
CA LEU A 19 14.23 2.28 9.53
C LEU A 19 13.28 1.29 8.83
N THR A 20 11.97 1.46 9.00
CA THR A 20 10.98 0.42 8.66
C THR A 20 9.95 0.84 7.62
N ALA A 21 9.78 2.13 7.32
CA ALA A 21 8.78 2.56 6.35
C ALA A 21 9.10 2.03 4.94
N ARG A 22 8.04 1.67 4.22
CA ARG A 22 8.10 1.14 2.85
C ARG A 22 7.65 2.14 1.80
N LYS A 23 6.69 2.99 2.16
CA LYS A 23 6.12 4.02 1.30
C LYS A 23 5.89 5.30 2.10
N PRO A 24 5.80 6.48 1.43
CA PRO A 24 5.38 7.72 2.07
C PRO A 24 3.99 7.62 2.72
N VAL A 25 3.74 8.46 3.72
CA VAL A 25 2.39 8.67 4.27
C VAL A 25 1.78 9.87 3.57
N VAL A 26 0.61 9.71 2.96
CA VAL A 26 -0.08 10.79 2.25
C VAL A 26 -1.33 11.21 3.01
N ILE A 27 -1.37 12.47 3.43
CA ILE A 27 -2.49 13.04 4.17
C ILE A 27 -3.17 14.11 3.33
N GLU A 28 -4.43 13.88 2.98
CA GLU A 28 -5.24 14.87 2.27
C GLU A 28 -5.97 15.78 3.26
N PHE A 29 -5.88 17.10 3.06
CA PHE A 29 -6.75 18.07 3.73
C PHE A 29 -7.87 18.49 2.78
N ALA A 30 -9.11 18.13 3.12
CA ALA A 30 -10.31 18.41 2.35
C ALA A 30 -11.35 19.19 3.17
N GLY A 31 -12.38 19.70 2.52
CA GLY A 31 -13.59 20.21 3.19
C GLY A 31 -13.91 21.67 2.89
N VAL A 32 -14.75 22.29 3.72
CA VAL A 32 -15.43 23.54 3.34
C VAL A 32 -14.47 24.76 3.32
N PRO A 33 -14.75 25.79 2.49
CA PRO A 33 -14.02 27.05 2.53
C PRO A 33 -13.98 27.66 3.93
N LYS A 34 -12.84 28.27 4.30
CA LYS A 34 -12.62 28.90 5.63
C LYS A 34 -12.81 27.99 6.86
N ALA A 35 -12.73 26.67 6.69
CA ALA A 35 -12.72 25.73 7.81
C ALA A 35 -11.42 25.75 8.64
N GLY A 36 -10.37 26.45 8.21
CA GLY A 36 -9.08 26.48 8.89
C GLY A 36 -8.04 25.48 8.35
N LYS A 37 -8.31 24.86 7.19
CA LYS A 37 -7.42 23.87 6.53
C LYS A 37 -5.97 24.32 6.43
N THR A 38 -5.70 25.39 5.68
CA THR A 38 -4.35 25.90 5.44
C THR A 38 -3.63 26.27 6.73
N THR A 39 -4.34 26.83 7.72
CA THR A 39 -3.76 27.14 9.03
C THR A 39 -3.33 25.88 9.77
N THR A 40 -4.22 24.89 9.90
CA THR A 40 -3.93 23.64 10.60
C THR A 40 -2.86 22.82 9.88
N LEU A 41 -2.93 22.73 8.56
CA LEU A 41 -1.93 22.08 7.71
C LEU A 41 -0.53 22.64 7.98
N ASN A 42 -0.36 23.97 7.96
CA ASN A 42 0.94 24.61 8.19
C ASN A 42 1.50 24.35 9.59
N GLN A 43 0.63 24.27 10.61
CA GLN A 43 1.04 23.93 11.98
C GLN A 43 1.51 22.47 12.07
N VAL A 44 0.73 21.54 11.51
CA VAL A 44 1.07 20.10 11.51
C VAL A 44 2.35 19.85 10.71
N GLN A 45 2.50 20.47 9.54
CA GLN A 45 3.72 20.40 8.74
C GLN A 45 4.94 20.87 9.54
N SER A 46 4.85 22.04 10.17
CA SER A 46 5.93 22.62 10.96
C SER A 46 6.30 21.74 12.15
N PHE A 47 5.30 21.17 12.81
CA PHE A 47 5.48 20.25 13.93
C PHE A 47 6.21 18.96 13.51
N LEU A 48 5.73 18.28 12.46
CA LEU A 48 6.33 17.04 11.97
C LEU A 48 7.77 17.24 11.47
N LYS A 49 8.04 18.35 10.75
CA LYS A 49 9.42 18.70 10.34
C LYS A 49 10.36 18.84 11.53
N ARG A 50 9.92 19.53 12.60
CA ARG A 50 10.72 19.70 13.83
C ARG A 50 10.94 18.39 14.59
N CYS A 51 10.06 17.40 14.40
CA CYS A 51 10.20 16.07 15.01
C CYS A 51 11.03 15.10 14.15
N GLY A 52 11.56 15.52 13.00
CA GLY A 52 12.48 14.73 12.17
C GLY A 52 11.89 14.13 10.89
N PHE A 53 10.61 14.37 10.58
CA PHE A 53 10.05 13.93 9.31
C PHE A 53 10.46 14.83 8.14
N ARG A 54 10.76 14.24 6.97
CA ARG A 54 10.75 14.98 5.70
C ARG A 54 9.31 15.18 5.26
N VAL A 55 8.81 16.41 5.29
CA VAL A 55 7.42 16.74 4.95
C VAL A 55 7.36 17.67 3.76
N GLU A 56 6.61 17.27 2.73
CA GLU A 56 6.32 18.08 1.54
C GLU A 56 4.83 18.40 1.48
N VAL A 57 4.48 19.57 0.93
CA VAL A 57 3.08 20.00 0.76
C VAL A 57 2.81 20.20 -0.72
N VAL A 58 1.82 19.48 -1.24
CA VAL A 58 1.24 19.74 -2.55
C VAL A 58 0.19 20.82 -2.39
N VAL A 59 0.53 22.05 -2.80
CA VAL A 59 -0.37 23.21 -2.71
C VAL A 59 -1.42 23.15 -3.81
N GLU A 60 -2.67 23.50 -3.49
CA GLU A 60 -3.73 23.57 -4.49
C GLU A 60 -3.35 24.50 -5.66
N ARG A 61 -3.59 24.05 -6.90
CA ARG A 61 -3.26 24.83 -8.09
C ARG A 61 -4.43 25.66 -8.64
N ALA A 62 -5.49 25.84 -7.87
CA ALA A 62 -6.67 26.59 -8.27
C ALA A 62 -6.39 28.05 -8.66
N SER A 63 -5.39 28.69 -8.03
CA SER A 63 -4.99 30.08 -8.31
C SER A 63 -4.20 30.25 -9.60
N VAL A 64 -3.49 29.19 -10.04
CA VAL A 64 -2.62 29.18 -11.23
C VAL A 64 -3.20 28.35 -12.38
N CYS A 65 -4.44 27.86 -12.21
CA CYS A 65 -5.13 27.09 -13.22
C CYS A 65 -5.35 27.93 -14.49
N PRO A 66 -4.96 27.43 -15.69
CA PRO A 66 -5.08 28.19 -16.94
C PRO A 66 -6.55 28.34 -17.40
N ILE A 67 -7.46 27.54 -16.86
CA ILE A 67 -8.89 27.59 -17.19
C ILE A 67 -9.52 28.78 -16.46
N LYS A 68 -9.92 29.79 -17.23
CA LYS A 68 -10.47 31.05 -16.69
C LYS A 68 -11.83 30.85 -15.99
N ASP A 69 -12.68 29.99 -16.54
CA ASP A 69 -14.01 29.72 -15.97
C ASP A 69 -13.93 28.70 -14.83
N LYS A 70 -13.94 29.21 -13.60
CA LYS A 70 -13.94 28.41 -12.37
C LYS A 70 -15.24 27.61 -12.15
N LYS A 71 -16.31 27.90 -12.90
CA LYS A 71 -17.58 27.17 -12.83
C LYS A 71 -17.61 25.97 -13.77
N HIS A 72 -16.71 25.91 -14.75
CA HIS A 72 -16.65 24.83 -15.72
C HIS A 72 -15.98 23.58 -15.13
N ALA A 73 -16.53 22.37 -15.38
CA ALA A 73 -16.03 21.13 -14.79
C ALA A 73 -14.53 20.87 -15.08
N ASN A 74 -14.08 21.22 -16.29
CA ASN A 74 -12.66 21.14 -16.68
C ASN A 74 -11.70 21.85 -15.72
N PHE A 75 -12.12 22.93 -15.04
CA PHE A 75 -11.30 23.58 -14.02
C PHE A 75 -10.94 22.58 -12.90
N ASN A 76 -11.95 21.89 -12.36
CA ASN A 76 -11.75 20.89 -11.31
C ASN A 76 -11.02 19.64 -11.83
N VAL A 77 -11.27 19.24 -13.08
CA VAL A 77 -10.53 18.13 -13.71
C VAL A 77 -9.05 18.46 -13.78
N TRP A 78 -8.70 19.66 -14.25
CA TRP A 78 -7.30 20.09 -14.36
C TRP A 78 -6.62 20.15 -13.00
N THR A 79 -7.27 20.71 -11.97
CA THR A 79 -6.70 20.76 -10.62
C THR A 79 -6.53 19.36 -10.05
N ALA A 80 -7.50 18.47 -10.22
CA ALA A 80 -7.44 17.09 -9.74
C ALA A 80 -6.31 16.30 -10.42
N CYS A 81 -6.20 16.38 -11.75
CA CYS A 81 -5.13 15.71 -12.50
C CYS A 81 -3.74 16.28 -12.17
N THR A 82 -3.64 17.57 -11.87
CA THR A 82 -2.36 18.17 -11.44
C THR A 82 -1.94 17.64 -10.07
N THR A 83 -2.88 17.53 -9.12
CA THR A 83 -2.59 16.90 -7.82
C THR A 83 -2.26 15.42 -7.99
N LEU A 84 -2.99 14.69 -8.84
CA LEU A 84 -2.71 13.29 -9.14
C LEU A 84 -1.29 13.10 -9.69
N ALA A 85 -0.85 13.94 -10.63
CA ALA A 85 0.51 13.88 -11.16
C ALA A 85 1.57 14.02 -10.07
N GLN A 86 1.34 14.90 -9.08
CA GLN A 86 2.24 15.08 -7.94
C GLN A 86 2.19 13.89 -6.97
N ILE A 87 1.02 13.30 -6.72
CA ILE A 87 0.90 12.06 -5.95
C ILE A 87 1.74 10.96 -6.61
N LEU A 88 1.56 10.74 -7.92
CA LEU A 88 2.31 9.73 -8.66
C LEU A 88 3.81 9.98 -8.57
N GLU A 89 4.27 11.21 -8.85
CA GLU A 89 5.70 11.57 -8.80
C GLU A 89 6.35 11.32 -7.42
N LYS A 90 5.62 11.62 -6.34
CA LYS A 90 6.16 11.64 -4.96
C LYS A 90 5.91 10.38 -4.15
N THR A 91 5.23 9.39 -4.73
CA THR A 91 4.91 8.11 -4.09
C THR A 91 5.39 6.93 -4.92
N GLN A 92 6.50 7.11 -5.62
CA GLN A 92 7.12 6.04 -6.39
C GLN A 92 7.49 4.87 -5.47
N ASP A 93 7.42 3.67 -6.03
CA ASP A 93 7.85 2.45 -5.37
C ASP A 93 9.00 1.86 -6.20
N PRO A 94 10.13 1.43 -5.60
CA PRO A 94 10.56 1.82 -4.25
C PRO A 94 10.75 3.34 -4.17
N PRO A 95 10.58 3.95 -2.97
CA PRO A 95 10.74 5.39 -2.80
C PRO A 95 12.19 5.83 -3.04
N ARG A 96 12.37 7.04 -3.57
CA ARG A 96 13.67 7.69 -3.72
C ARG A 96 14.20 8.16 -2.36
N ILE A 97 15.52 8.34 -2.27
CA ILE A 97 16.18 8.79 -1.03
C ILE A 97 15.64 10.16 -0.58
N ASP A 98 15.32 11.03 -1.54
CA ASP A 98 14.81 12.38 -1.32
C ASP A 98 13.29 12.47 -1.27
N ASP A 99 12.56 11.37 -1.50
CA ASP A 99 11.10 11.38 -1.39
C ASP A 99 10.66 11.74 0.04
N PRO A 100 9.50 12.42 0.16
CA PRO A 100 8.99 12.83 1.47
C PRO A 100 8.59 11.61 2.31
N HIS A 101 8.84 11.69 3.62
CA HIS A 101 8.24 10.74 4.56
C HIS A 101 6.73 10.96 4.66
N VAL A 102 6.32 12.23 4.68
CA VAL A 102 4.92 12.65 4.76
C VAL A 102 4.63 13.64 3.63
N LEU A 103 3.69 13.29 2.76
CA LEU A 103 3.17 14.17 1.72
C LEU A 103 1.81 14.71 2.17
N ILE A 104 1.68 16.02 2.31
CA ILE A 104 0.41 16.65 2.67
C ILE A 104 -0.21 17.29 1.44
N LEU A 105 -1.45 16.93 1.13
CA LEU A 105 -2.20 17.52 0.01
C LEU A 105 -3.11 18.63 0.54
N ASP A 106 -2.90 19.88 0.11
CA ASP A 106 -3.89 20.94 0.28
C ASP A 106 -4.94 20.78 -0.82
N ARG A 107 -5.98 19.99 -0.51
CA ARG A 107 -6.96 19.40 -1.43
C ARG A 107 -6.38 18.33 -2.35
N GLY A 108 -7.09 17.22 -2.48
CA GLY A 108 -6.68 16.07 -3.29
C GLY A 108 -7.83 15.41 -4.05
N LEU A 109 -7.76 14.10 -4.20
CA LEU A 109 -8.71 13.34 -5.01
C LEU A 109 -10.09 13.32 -4.33
N PHE A 110 -10.12 13.19 -3.00
CA PHE A 110 -11.38 13.19 -2.25
C PHE A 110 -12.09 14.56 -2.35
N ASP A 111 -11.36 15.67 -2.13
CA ASP A 111 -11.94 17.02 -2.23
C ASP A 111 -12.48 17.27 -3.65
N ALA A 112 -11.75 16.84 -4.68
CA ALA A 112 -12.21 16.93 -6.06
C ALA A 112 -13.53 16.18 -6.30
N ILE A 113 -13.67 14.94 -5.78
CA ILE A 113 -14.93 14.18 -5.88
C ILE A 113 -16.07 14.92 -5.19
N SER A 114 -15.85 15.48 -3.99
CA SER A 114 -16.84 16.30 -3.28
C SER A 114 -17.30 17.50 -4.12
N TRP A 115 -16.35 18.20 -4.77
CA TRP A 115 -16.68 19.30 -5.68
C TRP A 115 -17.46 18.85 -6.92
N PHE A 116 -17.12 17.71 -7.53
CA PHE A 116 -17.87 17.18 -8.68
C PHE A 116 -19.31 16.82 -8.32
N LYS A 117 -19.55 16.27 -7.12
CA LYS A 117 -20.91 16.03 -6.59
C LYS A 117 -21.68 17.34 -6.40
N MET A 118 -21.02 18.38 -5.89
CA MET A 118 -21.60 19.72 -5.80
C MET A 118 -21.94 20.29 -7.19
N MET A 119 -21.06 20.11 -8.19
CA MET A 119 -21.30 20.59 -9.55
C MET A 119 -22.47 19.90 -10.25
N ASP A 120 -22.67 18.60 -10.00
CA ASP A 120 -23.82 17.83 -10.52
C ASP A 120 -25.13 18.34 -9.91
N LYS A 121 -25.15 18.59 -8.59
CA LYS A 121 -26.29 19.26 -7.92
C LYS A 121 -26.57 20.68 -8.42
N LEU A 122 -25.60 21.32 -9.05
CA LEU A 122 -25.72 22.65 -9.66
C LEU A 122 -25.92 22.60 -11.19
N GLU A 123 -26.13 21.41 -11.77
CA GLU A 123 -26.29 21.18 -13.21
C GLU A 123 -25.12 21.71 -14.06
N ARG A 124 -23.91 21.76 -13.48
CA ARG A 124 -22.68 22.22 -14.16
C ARG A 124 -21.87 21.10 -14.80
N VAL A 125 -22.26 19.85 -14.54
CA VAL A 125 -21.68 18.65 -15.13
C VAL A 125 -22.80 17.63 -15.30
N ARG A 126 -22.77 16.86 -16.40
CA ARG A 126 -23.73 15.77 -16.59
C ARG A 126 -23.43 14.66 -15.58
N THR A 127 -24.46 14.06 -15.01
CA THR A 127 -24.30 12.98 -14.01
C THR A 127 -23.46 11.81 -14.52
N ASN A 128 -23.55 11.46 -15.81
CA ASN A 128 -22.72 10.40 -16.40
C ASN A 128 -21.24 10.78 -16.47
N ASP A 129 -20.92 12.02 -16.84
CA ASP A 129 -19.53 12.51 -16.84
C ASP A 129 -18.97 12.56 -15.41
N ARG A 130 -19.79 13.03 -14.44
CA ARG A 130 -19.43 13.02 -13.02
C ARG A 130 -19.08 11.62 -12.55
N LYS A 131 -19.89 10.61 -12.88
CA LYS A 131 -19.64 9.20 -12.51
C LYS A 131 -18.36 8.66 -13.13
N ALA A 132 -18.08 8.98 -14.40
CA ALA A 132 -16.86 8.57 -15.07
C ALA A 132 -15.61 9.21 -14.44
N ILE A 133 -15.67 10.51 -14.12
CA ILE A 133 -14.59 11.22 -13.43
C ILE A 133 -14.39 10.65 -12.03
N GLU A 134 -15.46 10.39 -11.28
CA GLU A 134 -15.37 9.79 -9.95
C GLU A 134 -14.72 8.39 -10.02
N ALA A 135 -15.11 7.55 -10.98
CA ALA A 135 -14.50 6.24 -11.18
C ALA A 135 -13.01 6.34 -11.50
N PHE A 136 -12.61 7.29 -12.36
CA PHE A 136 -11.21 7.58 -12.66
C PHE A 136 -10.43 7.99 -11.40
N LEU A 137 -10.94 8.94 -10.61
CA LEU A 137 -10.27 9.40 -9.38
C LEU A 137 -10.25 8.33 -8.26
N ARG A 138 -11.08 7.28 -8.38
CA ARG A 138 -11.17 6.16 -7.43
C ARG A 138 -10.43 4.90 -7.88
N ILE A 139 -9.65 4.96 -8.98
CA ILE A 139 -8.76 3.85 -9.35
C ILE A 139 -7.90 3.46 -8.13
N ALA A 140 -7.91 2.16 -7.80
CA ALA A 140 -7.39 1.64 -6.54
C ALA A 140 -5.94 2.06 -6.29
N ASP A 141 -5.07 1.94 -7.31
CA ASP A 141 -3.66 2.34 -7.24
C ASP A 141 -3.46 3.80 -6.80
N TRP A 142 -4.35 4.71 -7.17
CA TRP A 142 -4.21 6.14 -6.82
C TRP A 142 -4.87 6.47 -5.50
N ARG A 143 -6.05 5.91 -5.26
CA ARG A 143 -6.80 6.06 -4.03
C ARG A 143 -6.00 5.53 -2.83
N GLU A 144 -5.42 4.35 -2.95
CA GLU A 144 -4.71 3.66 -1.85
C GLU A 144 -3.36 4.29 -1.50
N ARG A 145 -2.84 5.18 -2.37
CA ARG A 145 -1.70 6.04 -2.02
C ARG A 145 -2.07 7.06 -0.95
N ILE A 146 -3.35 7.45 -0.82
CA ILE A 146 -3.83 8.38 0.20
C ILE A 146 -4.08 7.61 1.51
N THR A 147 -3.15 7.74 2.45
CA THR A 147 -3.21 7.07 3.76
C THR A 147 -4.42 7.51 4.58
N GLY A 148 -4.79 8.80 4.52
CA GLY A 148 -5.98 9.31 5.19
C GLY A 148 -6.39 10.70 4.74
N VAL A 149 -7.67 11.02 4.94
CA VAL A 149 -8.30 12.28 4.55
C VAL A 149 -8.82 13.00 5.79
N ILE A 150 -8.28 14.18 6.07
CA ILE A 150 -8.75 15.08 7.11
C ILE A 150 -9.79 16.03 6.49
N VAL A 151 -11.07 15.79 6.78
CA VAL A 151 -12.18 16.60 6.29
C VAL A 151 -12.52 17.67 7.31
N MET A 152 -12.11 18.90 7.06
CA MET A 152 -12.38 20.03 7.95
C MET A 152 -13.68 20.73 7.58
N VAL A 153 -14.60 20.84 8.54
CA VAL A 153 -15.89 21.49 8.39
C VAL A 153 -16.03 22.71 9.32
N ALA A 154 -16.85 23.66 8.89
CA ALA A 154 -17.25 24.82 9.67
C ALA A 154 -18.70 25.19 9.33
N SER A 155 -19.41 25.79 10.28
CA SER A 155 -20.74 26.33 10.03
C SER A 155 -20.65 27.47 9.00
N PRO A 156 -21.68 27.67 8.14
CA PRO A 156 -21.68 28.77 7.18
C PRO A 156 -21.44 30.14 7.84
N LYS A 157 -22.04 30.35 9.03
CA LYS A 157 -21.87 31.59 9.82
C LYS A 157 -20.42 31.81 10.26
N ASP A 158 -19.76 30.78 10.78
CA ASP A 158 -18.36 30.90 11.22
C ASP A 158 -17.41 31.06 10.02
N ALA A 159 -17.67 30.37 8.91
CA ALA A 159 -16.90 30.52 7.68
C ALA A 159 -17.01 31.95 7.13
N MET A 160 -18.22 32.52 7.09
CA MET A 160 -18.44 33.91 6.69
C MET A 160 -17.77 34.90 7.66
N LYS A 161 -17.82 34.65 8.97
CA LYS A 161 -17.11 35.46 9.97
C LYS A 161 -15.60 35.46 9.74
N ARG A 162 -15.03 34.32 9.33
CA ARG A 162 -13.60 34.18 9.01
C ARG A 162 -13.22 34.81 7.65
N GLU A 163 -14.14 34.91 6.70
CA GLU A 163 -13.95 35.60 5.41
C GLU A 163 -13.82 37.10 5.56
N LYS A 164 -14.66 37.72 6.40
CA LYS A 164 -14.68 39.17 6.64
C LYS A 164 -13.34 39.73 7.14
N GLY A 165 -12.39 38.88 7.56
CA GLY A 165 -11.03 39.26 7.88
C GLY A 165 -10.94 40.31 8.99
N LEU A 166 -9.84 41.06 9.00
CA LEU A 166 -9.63 42.23 9.88
C LEU A 166 -9.97 43.56 9.20
N LEU A 167 -10.21 43.55 7.89
CA LEU A 167 -10.45 44.73 7.07
C LEU A 167 -11.89 44.67 6.54
N PRO A 168 -12.73 45.70 6.77
CA PRO A 168 -14.12 45.68 6.36
C PRO A 168 -14.21 45.83 4.84
N VAL A 169 -14.48 44.73 4.14
CA VAL A 169 -14.91 44.77 2.74
C VAL A 169 -16.41 44.52 2.72
N GLU A 170 -17.18 45.61 2.72
CA GLU A 170 -18.62 45.56 2.50
C GLU A 170 -18.90 45.54 0.99
N SER A 171 -19.82 44.68 0.53
CA SER A 171 -20.49 44.67 -0.79
C SER A 171 -20.02 43.75 -1.95
N THR A 172 -19.11 42.79 -1.77
CA THR A 172 -18.91 41.73 -2.79
C THR A 172 -19.00 40.33 -2.20
N ALA A 173 -20.19 39.73 -2.25
CA ALA A 173 -20.36 38.30 -1.97
C ALA A 173 -19.71 37.49 -3.11
N GLY A 174 -18.68 36.72 -2.79
CA GLY A 174 -18.04 35.82 -3.77
C GLY A 174 -19.00 34.74 -4.26
N SER A 175 -18.71 34.15 -5.42
CA SER A 175 -19.54 33.08 -6.03
C SER A 175 -19.71 31.82 -5.17
N ILE A 176 -18.85 31.62 -4.16
CA ILE A 176 -18.87 30.51 -3.20
C ILE A 176 -19.13 31.01 -1.77
N MET A 177 -18.63 32.20 -1.40
CA MET A 177 -18.70 32.75 -0.05
C MET A 177 -20.04 33.46 0.22
N ASN A 178 -21.10 32.67 0.29
CA ASN A 178 -22.43 33.06 0.79
C ASN A 178 -23.02 31.92 1.64
N GLU A 179 -23.87 32.23 2.61
CA GLU A 179 -24.33 31.24 3.59
C GLU A 179 -25.10 30.07 2.98
N GLU A 180 -25.91 30.31 1.95
CA GLU A 180 -26.69 29.27 1.28
C GLU A 180 -25.79 28.26 0.56
N VAL A 181 -24.86 28.76 -0.28
CA VAL A 181 -23.91 27.90 -1.00
C VAL A 181 -22.97 27.19 -0.02
N LEU A 182 -22.51 27.86 1.04
CA LEU A 182 -21.70 27.22 2.09
C LEU A 182 -22.46 26.12 2.84
N GLY A 183 -23.77 26.31 3.08
CA GLY A 183 -24.64 25.27 3.62
C GLY A 183 -24.69 24.05 2.71
N ARG A 184 -24.97 24.25 1.42
CA ARG A 184 -24.98 23.17 0.42
C ARG A 184 -23.62 22.46 0.30
N VAL A 185 -22.51 23.21 0.32
CA VAL A 185 -21.15 22.64 0.28
C VAL A 185 -20.87 21.81 1.52
N LEU A 186 -21.31 22.26 2.70
CA LEU A 186 -21.18 21.52 3.96
C LEU A 186 -21.95 20.20 3.91
N ASP A 187 -23.19 20.23 3.42
CA ASP A 187 -24.03 19.03 3.31
C ASP A 187 -23.42 18.02 2.33
N VAL A 188 -23.02 18.46 1.13
CA VAL A 188 -22.34 17.60 0.14
C VAL A 188 -21.03 17.04 0.67
N THR A 189 -20.26 17.82 1.43
CA THR A 189 -19.01 17.34 2.03
C THR A 189 -19.27 16.23 3.05
N ARG A 190 -20.32 16.37 3.88
CA ARG A 190 -20.70 15.34 4.87
C ARG A 190 -21.25 14.08 4.20
N GLU A 191 -22.10 14.23 3.20
CA GLU A 191 -22.61 13.12 2.38
C GLU A 191 -21.44 12.36 1.74
N THR A 192 -20.53 13.08 1.09
CA THR A 192 -19.35 12.50 0.42
C THR A 192 -18.44 11.77 1.42
N ALA A 193 -18.19 12.35 2.59
CA ALA A 193 -17.41 11.72 3.65
C ALA A 193 -18.02 10.40 4.13
N ASN A 194 -19.35 10.35 4.27
CA ASN A 194 -20.04 9.13 4.68
C ASN A 194 -20.07 8.06 3.57
N GLU A 195 -20.31 8.47 2.32
CA GLU A 195 -20.36 7.57 1.17
C GLU A 195 -18.99 6.94 0.86
N LEU A 196 -17.90 7.70 1.01
CA LEU A 196 -16.55 7.27 0.63
C LEU A 196 -15.71 6.74 1.81
N LYS A 197 -16.31 6.50 2.98
CA LYS A 197 -15.58 6.02 4.17
C LYS A 197 -14.97 4.62 4.03
N GLU A 198 -15.52 3.80 3.12
CA GLU A 198 -14.98 2.47 2.82
C GLU A 198 -13.83 2.54 1.81
N ASP A 199 -13.79 3.61 1.02
CA ASP A 199 -12.76 3.87 0.02
C ASP A 199 -11.56 4.64 0.60
N PHE A 200 -11.82 5.56 1.51
CA PHE A 200 -10.83 6.45 2.13
C PHE A 200 -10.94 6.38 3.65
N ASN A 201 -9.79 6.43 4.34
CA ASN A 201 -9.77 6.62 5.78
C ASN A 201 -10.11 8.08 6.12
N VAL A 202 -11.40 8.39 6.27
CA VAL A 202 -11.92 9.75 6.45
C VAL A 202 -12.03 10.13 7.93
N TYR A 203 -11.43 11.26 8.31
CA TYR A 203 -11.51 11.84 9.65
C TYR A 203 -12.13 13.24 9.58
N MET A 204 -13.36 13.38 10.06
CA MET A 204 -14.07 14.66 10.04
C MET A 204 -13.74 15.50 11.28
N ILE A 205 -13.34 16.76 11.06
CA ILE A 205 -12.98 17.73 12.10
C ILE A 205 -13.87 18.96 11.99
N ASP A 206 -14.77 19.15 12.96
CA ASP A 206 -15.61 20.34 13.03
C ASP A 206 -14.90 21.46 13.82
N THR A 207 -14.70 22.62 13.18
CA THR A 207 -14.01 23.77 13.80
C THR A 207 -14.97 24.83 14.37
N SER A 208 -16.27 24.56 14.29
CA SER A 208 -17.38 25.41 14.73
C SER A 208 -18.11 24.88 15.96
N SER A 209 -17.90 23.60 16.29
CA SER A 209 -18.54 22.93 17.43
C SER A 209 -17.52 22.05 18.18
N GLY A 210 -17.93 21.52 19.35
CA GLY A 210 -17.10 20.65 20.19
C GLY A 210 -15.85 21.30 20.78
N GLU A 211 -14.86 20.45 21.09
CA GLU A 211 -13.61 20.81 21.79
C GLU A 211 -12.65 21.65 20.92
N THR A 212 -12.82 21.59 19.61
CA THR A 212 -12.04 22.28 18.58
C THR A 212 -12.60 23.66 18.21
N LYS A 213 -13.79 24.02 18.71
CA LYS A 213 -14.46 25.29 18.45
C LYS A 213 -13.56 26.49 18.75
N ASN A 214 -13.25 27.27 17.70
CA ASN A 214 -12.43 28.49 17.78
C ASN A 214 -11.10 28.31 18.51
N SER A 215 -10.54 27.09 18.53
CA SER A 215 -9.25 26.80 19.12
C SER A 215 -8.31 26.23 18.05
N PRO A 216 -7.54 27.08 17.35
CA PRO A 216 -6.57 26.63 16.36
C PRO A 216 -5.55 25.65 16.96
N ARG A 217 -5.14 25.88 18.22
CA ARG A 217 -4.21 25.00 18.93
C ARG A 217 -4.79 23.60 19.14
N LYS A 218 -5.98 23.47 19.74
CA LYS A 218 -6.60 22.15 19.97
C LYS A 218 -6.92 21.44 18.66
N THR A 219 -7.32 22.19 17.62
CA THR A 219 -7.53 21.65 16.28
C THR A 219 -6.24 21.06 15.71
N ALA A 220 -5.12 21.80 15.82
CA ALA A 220 -3.82 21.32 15.37
C ALA A 220 -3.31 20.11 16.19
N GLU A 221 -3.48 20.11 17.51
CA GLU A 221 -3.12 18.98 18.38
C GLU A 221 -3.93 17.73 18.00
N ARG A 222 -5.24 17.87 17.77
CA ARG A 222 -6.11 16.75 17.35
C ARG A 222 -5.75 16.21 15.96
N VAL A 223 -5.48 17.09 15.00
CA VAL A 223 -5.09 16.64 13.65
C VAL A 223 -3.70 16.00 13.69
N ALA A 224 -2.75 16.55 14.45
CA ALA A 224 -1.43 15.94 14.63
C ALA A 224 -1.54 14.53 15.26
N ASP A 225 -2.40 14.36 16.27
CA ASP A 225 -2.69 13.07 16.88
C ASP A 225 -3.21 12.03 15.86
N ILE A 226 -4.18 12.42 15.03
CA ILE A 226 -4.70 11.55 13.95
C ILE A 226 -3.61 11.19 12.94
N VAL A 227 -2.83 12.18 12.49
CA VAL A 227 -1.75 11.96 11.53
C VAL A 227 -0.67 11.03 12.10
N LEU A 228 -0.31 11.18 13.38
CA LEU A 228 0.62 10.28 14.04
C LEU A 228 0.06 8.87 14.17
N SER A 229 -1.22 8.71 14.47
CA SER A 229 -1.86 7.38 14.49
C SER A 229 -1.81 6.72 13.11
N LEU A 230 -2.10 7.47 12.04
CA LEU A 230 -1.99 6.96 10.67
C LEU A 230 -0.55 6.56 10.29
N ILE A 231 0.44 7.36 10.72
CA ILE A 231 1.86 7.02 10.54
C ILE A 231 2.19 5.73 11.28
N GLU A 232 1.80 5.62 12.55
CA GLU A 232 2.08 4.45 13.39
C GLU A 232 1.40 3.18 12.87
N GLU A 233 0.15 3.28 12.42
CA GLU A 233 -0.58 2.20 11.76
C GLU A 233 0.14 1.72 10.50
N GLN A 234 0.64 2.63 9.66
CA GLN A 234 1.40 2.28 8.46
C GLN A 234 2.77 1.65 8.78
N LEU A 235 3.38 2.03 9.90
CA LEU A 235 4.63 1.42 10.37
C LEU A 235 4.41 0.06 11.03
N GLN A 236 3.19 -0.24 11.46
CA GLN A 236 2.83 -1.52 12.03
C GLN A 236 2.56 -2.54 10.92
N GLU A 237 3.54 -3.41 10.68
CA GLU A 237 3.39 -4.53 9.77
C GLU A 237 2.68 -5.70 10.47
N ASP A 238 1.34 -5.71 10.41
CA ASP A 238 0.55 -6.86 10.89
C ASP A 238 0.46 -7.94 9.81
N ILE A 239 1.01 -9.13 10.09
CA ILE A 239 1.10 -10.25 9.13
C ILE A 239 0.25 -11.45 9.54
N LEU A 240 -0.26 -12.17 8.54
CA LEU A 240 -1.10 -13.36 8.74
C LEU A 240 -0.27 -14.51 9.30
N CYS A 241 -0.68 -15.03 10.44
CA CYS A 241 -0.06 -16.19 11.07
C CYS A 241 -1.09 -17.20 11.58
N LEU A 242 -0.66 -18.45 11.72
CA LEU A 242 -1.44 -19.54 12.29
C LEU A 242 -0.58 -20.37 13.24
N SER A 243 -1.19 -21.08 14.18
CA SER A 243 -0.46 -22.01 15.05
C SER A 243 0.23 -23.12 14.23
N LYS A 244 1.51 -23.37 14.52
CA LYS A 244 2.34 -24.41 13.89
C LYS A 244 1.65 -25.77 13.87
N ASN A 245 1.04 -26.18 14.97
CA ASN A 245 0.33 -27.46 15.10
C ASN A 245 -0.86 -27.60 14.14
N LYS A 246 -1.46 -26.49 13.68
CA LYS A 246 -2.52 -26.53 12.67
C LYS A 246 -1.96 -26.69 11.27
N VAL A 247 -0.83 -26.06 10.97
CA VAL A 247 -0.18 -26.12 9.65
C VAL A 247 0.46 -27.49 9.40
N VAL A 248 1.27 -28.00 10.33
CA VAL A 248 2.03 -29.25 10.17
C VAL A 248 1.12 -30.46 9.84
N LYS A 249 -0.11 -30.47 10.35
CA LYS A 249 -1.09 -31.55 10.10
C LYS A 249 -1.45 -31.71 8.62
N TRP A 250 -1.41 -30.64 7.83
CA TRP A 250 -1.69 -30.69 6.39
C TRP A 250 -0.59 -31.42 5.63
N PHE A 251 0.65 -31.24 6.07
CA PHE A 251 1.83 -31.77 5.42
C PHE A 251 2.07 -33.26 5.70
N LYS A 252 1.48 -33.82 6.77
CA LYS A 252 1.52 -35.27 7.11
C LYS A 252 2.95 -35.86 7.07
N GLY A 253 3.95 -35.07 7.50
CA GLY A 253 5.37 -35.46 7.48
C GLY A 253 6.09 -35.29 6.14
N ARG A 254 5.43 -34.75 5.11
CA ARG A 254 6.02 -34.38 3.83
C ARG A 254 6.44 -32.91 3.82
N THR A 255 7.32 -32.53 2.92
CA THR A 255 7.70 -31.12 2.73
C THR A 255 6.69 -30.36 1.86
N THR A 256 5.98 -31.08 0.98
CA THR A 256 5.16 -30.50 -0.08
C THR A 256 3.79 -31.15 -0.15
N VAL A 257 2.76 -30.35 -0.41
CA VAL A 257 1.38 -30.79 -0.68
C VAL A 257 0.88 -30.22 -2.01
N GLN A 258 -0.03 -30.94 -2.66
CA GLN A 258 -0.59 -30.58 -3.96
C GLN A 258 -1.71 -29.53 -3.82
N ALA A 259 -2.21 -29.04 -4.96
CA ALA A 259 -3.17 -27.93 -5.04
C ALA A 259 -4.42 -28.11 -4.17
N GLU A 260 -4.97 -29.33 -4.06
CA GLU A 260 -6.19 -29.59 -3.29
C GLU A 260 -5.97 -29.34 -1.77
N ASP A 261 -4.93 -29.94 -1.20
CA ASP A 261 -4.56 -29.77 0.21
C ASP A 261 -4.09 -28.32 0.49
N ALA A 262 -3.37 -27.71 -0.46
CA ALA A 262 -2.94 -26.31 -0.37
C ALA A 262 -4.12 -25.33 -0.38
N SER A 263 -5.19 -25.63 -1.13
CA SER A 263 -6.42 -24.83 -1.17
C SER A 263 -7.11 -24.83 0.19
N GLU A 264 -7.22 -25.99 0.83
CA GLU A 264 -7.80 -26.10 2.17
C GLU A 264 -6.92 -25.45 3.25
N LEU A 265 -5.60 -25.60 3.16
CA LEU A 265 -4.64 -24.89 4.01
C LEU A 265 -4.81 -23.36 3.86
N SER A 266 -4.94 -22.85 2.63
CA SER A 266 -5.16 -21.44 2.34
C SER A 266 -6.47 -20.93 2.96
N LYS A 267 -7.57 -21.69 2.83
CA LYS A 267 -8.85 -21.40 3.51
C LYS A 267 -8.69 -21.37 5.03
N MET A 268 -7.91 -22.27 5.60
CA MET A 268 -7.66 -22.33 7.04
C MET A 268 -6.88 -21.09 7.52
N PHE A 269 -5.85 -20.65 6.80
CA PHE A 269 -5.16 -19.39 7.10
C PHE A 269 -6.12 -18.21 7.11
N ARG A 270 -6.99 -18.08 6.10
CA ARG A 270 -7.97 -16.98 6.03
C ARG A 270 -9.03 -17.04 7.13
N LYS A 271 -9.53 -18.24 7.46
CA LYS A 271 -10.64 -18.41 8.41
C LYS A 271 -10.20 -18.42 9.88
N SER A 272 -9.01 -18.92 10.16
CA SER A 272 -8.52 -19.18 11.53
C SER A 272 -7.18 -18.55 11.85
N GLY A 273 -6.53 -17.92 10.89
CA GLY A 273 -5.32 -17.15 11.11
C GLY A 273 -5.62 -15.81 11.76
N ASN A 274 -4.59 -15.22 12.35
CA ASN A 274 -4.66 -13.91 12.98
C ASN A 274 -3.57 -13.00 12.41
N TYR A 275 -3.89 -11.73 12.28
CA TYR A 275 -2.94 -10.69 11.95
C TYR A 275 -2.28 -10.17 13.23
N ARG A 276 -0.95 -10.18 13.28
CA ARG A 276 -0.17 -9.71 14.44
C ARG A 276 1.10 -8.99 13.99
N PRO A 277 1.70 -8.11 14.82
CA PRO A 277 2.92 -7.41 14.46
C PRO A 277 4.03 -8.39 14.05
N ARG A 278 4.67 -8.13 12.91
CA ARG A 278 5.72 -8.97 12.33
C ARG A 278 6.81 -9.32 13.32
N GLU A 279 7.28 -8.33 14.08
CA GLU A 279 8.31 -8.53 15.11
C GLU A 279 7.88 -9.58 16.15
N GLU A 280 6.61 -9.59 16.57
CA GLU A 280 6.07 -10.61 17.49
C GLU A 280 5.94 -11.99 16.85
N VAL A 281 5.53 -12.03 15.58
CA VAL A 281 5.34 -13.29 14.84
C VAL A 281 6.69 -13.94 14.54
N GLU A 282 7.67 -13.17 14.07
CA GLU A 282 9.03 -13.66 13.79
C GLU A 282 9.74 -14.13 15.06
N ALA A 283 9.46 -13.53 16.22
CA ALA A 283 10.01 -13.97 17.50
C ALA A 283 9.39 -15.28 18.03
N ASN A 284 8.21 -15.69 17.55
CA ASN A 284 7.46 -16.83 18.09
C ASN A 284 7.54 -18.08 17.21
N LEU A 285 8.29 -19.10 17.68
CA LEU A 285 8.47 -20.38 16.97
C LEU A 285 7.19 -21.22 16.83
N GLN A 286 6.12 -20.89 17.57
CA GLN A 286 4.84 -21.61 17.52
C GLN A 286 3.85 -21.01 16.51
N LEU A 287 4.26 -19.94 15.81
CA LEU A 287 3.49 -19.32 14.75
C LEU A 287 4.15 -19.60 13.40
N VAL A 288 3.31 -19.93 12.43
CA VAL A 288 3.70 -20.10 11.02
C VAL A 288 2.99 -19.04 10.20
N GLN A 289 3.77 -18.34 9.39
CA GLN A 289 3.33 -17.31 8.47
C GLN A 289 3.00 -17.95 7.12
N ALA A 290 1.91 -17.52 6.49
CA ALA A 290 1.66 -17.88 5.10
C ALA A 290 2.42 -16.92 4.19
N LEU A 291 3.25 -17.45 3.29
CA LEU A 291 3.93 -16.68 2.25
C LEU A 291 3.39 -17.11 0.89
N PRO A 292 2.47 -16.35 0.28
CA PRO A 292 2.12 -16.58 -1.11
C PRO A 292 3.35 -16.26 -1.97
N VAL A 293 3.78 -17.26 -2.74
CA VAL A 293 4.90 -17.15 -3.66
C VAL A 293 4.43 -17.51 -5.05
N VAL A 294 4.91 -16.80 -6.06
CA VAL A 294 4.49 -16.98 -7.45
C VAL A 294 5.69 -17.38 -8.30
N VAL A 295 5.55 -18.52 -8.98
CA VAL A 295 6.44 -18.92 -10.08
C VAL A 295 5.95 -18.24 -11.36
N VAL A 296 6.81 -17.41 -11.95
CA VAL A 296 6.50 -16.68 -13.18
C VAL A 296 7.00 -17.47 -14.38
N ARG A 297 6.10 -17.76 -15.32
CA ARG A 297 6.41 -18.37 -16.61
C ARG A 297 6.13 -17.44 -17.77
N ASN A 298 6.93 -17.55 -18.82
CA ASN A 298 6.60 -16.95 -20.10
C ASN A 298 5.64 -17.85 -20.92
N LYS A 299 5.25 -17.40 -22.11
CA LYS A 299 4.33 -18.15 -22.97
C LYS A 299 4.89 -19.53 -23.34
N SER A 300 6.18 -19.63 -23.62
CA SER A 300 6.88 -20.88 -23.96
C SER A 300 7.00 -21.84 -22.77
N GLY A 301 6.72 -21.37 -21.55
CA GLY A 301 6.70 -22.18 -20.34
C GLY A 301 8.03 -22.20 -19.59
N GLU A 302 9.00 -21.39 -20.01
CA GLU A 302 10.25 -21.18 -19.29
C GLU A 302 9.97 -20.43 -17.97
N ILE A 303 10.81 -20.66 -16.96
CA ILE A 303 10.63 -20.17 -15.59
C ILE A 303 11.61 -19.04 -15.30
N LEU A 304 11.11 -17.94 -14.72
CA LEU A 304 11.92 -16.81 -14.30
C LEU A 304 12.82 -17.16 -13.12
N ARG A 305 14.13 -16.98 -13.26
CA ARG A 305 15.10 -17.03 -12.15
C ARG A 305 15.38 -15.65 -11.60
N LEU A 306 15.51 -15.58 -10.28
CA LEU A 306 15.70 -14.34 -9.54
C LEU A 306 16.86 -14.53 -8.56
N ARG A 307 17.71 -13.52 -8.41
CA ARG A 307 18.74 -13.50 -7.35
C ARG A 307 18.33 -12.52 -6.28
N ARG A 308 17.99 -13.04 -5.09
CA ARG A 308 17.50 -12.26 -3.95
C ARG A 308 18.53 -11.25 -3.46
N ARG A 309 18.07 -10.05 -3.16
CA ARG A 309 18.81 -8.98 -2.51
C ARG A 309 18.09 -8.65 -1.21
N GLU A 310 18.79 -8.86 -0.12
CA GLU A 310 18.30 -8.53 1.22
C GLU A 310 18.96 -7.27 1.77
N ARG A 311 18.25 -6.53 2.65
CA ARG A 311 18.79 -5.33 3.33
C ARG A 311 20.06 -5.61 4.15
N SER A 312 20.18 -6.82 4.70
CA SER A 312 21.37 -7.30 5.41
C SER A 312 21.96 -8.52 4.70
N ALA A 313 23.28 -8.56 4.58
CA ALA A 313 24.01 -9.68 4.00
C ALA A 313 23.96 -10.95 4.87
N GLU A 314 23.60 -10.83 6.15
CA GLU A 314 23.50 -11.95 7.09
C GLU A 314 22.22 -12.78 6.90
N LYS A 315 21.23 -12.26 6.15
CA LYS A 315 20.01 -13.00 5.88
C LYS A 315 20.26 -14.16 4.93
N SER A 316 19.65 -15.31 5.21
CA SER A 316 19.88 -16.58 4.51
C SER A 316 19.58 -16.56 2.99
N LEU A 317 18.66 -15.69 2.57
CA LEU A 317 18.30 -15.53 1.16
C LEU A 317 19.21 -14.56 0.39
N HIS A 318 20.05 -13.76 1.06
CA HIS A 318 20.89 -12.79 0.38
C HIS A 318 21.78 -13.48 -0.67
N GLU A 319 21.73 -12.98 -1.91
CA GLU A 319 22.41 -13.54 -3.08
C GLU A 319 22.00 -14.96 -3.53
N LYS A 320 21.02 -15.60 -2.90
CA LYS A 320 20.50 -16.91 -3.33
C LYS A 320 19.74 -16.78 -4.65
N LEU A 321 19.87 -17.80 -5.49
CA LEU A 321 19.02 -17.98 -6.67
C LEU A 321 17.71 -18.65 -6.24
N VAL A 322 16.60 -18.02 -6.62
CA VAL A 322 15.23 -18.48 -6.39
C VAL A 322 14.45 -18.46 -7.71
N ILE A 323 13.29 -19.11 -7.73
CA ILE A 323 12.39 -19.16 -8.90
C ILE A 323 11.02 -18.53 -8.64
N TRP A 324 10.92 -17.78 -7.55
CA TRP A 324 9.66 -17.27 -7.05
C TRP A 324 9.82 -15.82 -6.56
N ALA A 325 8.76 -15.05 -6.76
CA ALA A 325 8.54 -13.73 -6.18
C ALA A 325 7.40 -13.83 -5.15
N GLY A 326 7.41 -13.00 -4.11
CA GLY A 326 6.41 -13.10 -3.04
C GLY A 326 6.94 -12.75 -1.66
N GLY A 327 6.01 -12.59 -0.73
CA GLY A 327 6.27 -12.06 0.59
C GLY A 327 5.17 -12.34 1.59
N HIS A 328 5.09 -11.52 2.64
CA HIS A 328 4.18 -11.76 3.76
C HIS A 328 2.77 -11.26 3.43
N VAL A 329 1.75 -12.00 3.84
CA VAL A 329 0.37 -11.52 3.79
C VAL A 329 0.15 -10.49 4.88
N ARG A 330 -0.17 -9.26 4.49
CA ARG A 330 -0.40 -8.13 5.40
C ARG A 330 -1.90 -7.99 5.67
N LYS A 331 -2.25 -7.37 6.80
CA LYS A 331 -3.65 -7.10 7.17
C LYS A 331 -4.43 -6.31 6.11
N GLU A 332 -3.74 -5.42 5.40
CA GLU A 332 -4.30 -4.64 4.29
C GLU A 332 -4.72 -5.50 3.08
N ASP A 333 -4.07 -6.65 2.86
CA ASP A 333 -4.40 -7.57 1.78
C ASP A 333 -5.78 -8.24 2.01
N ALA A 334 -6.29 -8.23 3.25
CA ALA A 334 -7.58 -8.81 3.61
C ALA A 334 -8.79 -7.92 3.27
N LYS A 335 -8.60 -6.66 2.86
CA LYS A 335 -9.70 -5.69 2.71
C LYS A 335 -10.75 -6.11 1.66
N ASN A 336 -10.35 -6.83 0.61
CA ASN A 336 -11.21 -7.03 -0.57
C ASN A 336 -11.21 -8.45 -1.16
N GLY A 337 -11.14 -9.52 -0.36
CA GLY A 337 -11.30 -10.88 -0.87
C GLY A 337 -10.26 -11.85 -0.33
N ASP A 338 -9.60 -12.58 -1.22
CA ASP A 338 -8.61 -13.58 -0.86
C ASP A 338 -7.27 -12.92 -0.52
N SER A 339 -7.00 -12.75 0.79
CA SER A 339 -5.79 -12.10 1.27
C SER A 339 -4.49 -12.72 0.76
N LEU A 340 -4.47 -14.03 0.49
CA LEU A 340 -3.28 -14.71 -0.03
C LEU A 340 -3.04 -14.36 -1.50
N VAL A 341 -4.09 -14.36 -2.31
CA VAL A 341 -4.03 -13.99 -3.72
C VAL A 341 -3.69 -12.50 -3.85
N HIS A 342 -4.34 -11.64 -3.09
CA HIS A 342 -4.06 -10.20 -3.10
C HIS A 342 -2.63 -9.88 -2.66
N SER A 343 -2.12 -10.59 -1.66
CA SER A 343 -0.71 -10.50 -1.27
C SER A 343 0.22 -10.94 -2.40
N ALA A 344 -0.06 -12.06 -3.09
CA ALA A 344 0.72 -12.47 -4.28
C ALA A 344 0.71 -11.40 -5.37
N LEU A 345 -0.45 -10.84 -5.72
CA LEU A 345 -0.57 -9.80 -6.74
C LEU A 345 0.21 -8.53 -6.35
N ARG A 346 0.09 -8.09 -5.09
CA ARG A 346 0.82 -6.93 -4.58
C ARG A 346 2.32 -7.16 -4.62
N GLU A 347 2.81 -8.33 -4.18
CA GLU A 347 4.24 -8.64 -4.19
C GLU A 347 4.77 -8.76 -5.63
N LEU A 348 4.01 -9.32 -6.58
CA LEU A 348 4.39 -9.29 -8.00
C LEU A 348 4.51 -7.87 -8.56
N GLN A 349 3.61 -6.98 -8.16
CA GLN A 349 3.64 -5.58 -8.57
C GLN A 349 4.83 -4.84 -7.93
N GLU A 350 5.07 -5.04 -6.62
CA GLU A 350 6.17 -4.43 -5.85
C GLU A 350 7.54 -4.94 -6.35
N GLU A 351 7.68 -6.25 -6.57
CA GLU A 351 8.97 -6.89 -6.84
C GLU A 351 9.32 -6.99 -8.34
N LEU A 352 8.32 -7.16 -9.23
CA LEU A 352 8.51 -7.45 -10.66
C LEU A 352 7.78 -6.49 -11.62
N ARG A 353 6.99 -5.54 -11.09
CA ARG A 353 6.14 -4.60 -11.86
C ARG A 353 5.13 -5.29 -12.78
N LEU A 354 4.68 -6.47 -12.39
CA LEU A 354 3.62 -7.20 -13.09
C LEU A 354 2.27 -6.83 -12.48
N SER A 355 1.32 -6.41 -13.33
CA SER A 355 -0.06 -6.10 -12.95
C SER A 355 -0.98 -7.16 -13.52
N LEU A 356 -1.54 -7.99 -12.64
CA LEU A 356 -2.33 -9.17 -13.00
C LEU A 356 -3.68 -9.12 -12.31
N GLU A 357 -4.63 -9.88 -12.84
CA GLU A 357 -5.91 -10.14 -12.19
C GLU A 357 -5.81 -11.40 -11.31
N ALA A 358 -6.67 -11.50 -10.30
CA ALA A 358 -6.68 -12.63 -9.36
C ALA A 358 -6.87 -13.99 -10.06
N ASP A 359 -7.69 -14.03 -11.10
CA ASP A 359 -7.99 -15.24 -11.87
C ASP A 359 -6.82 -15.70 -12.75
N ASP A 360 -5.78 -14.88 -12.91
CA ASP A 360 -4.56 -15.25 -13.64
C ASP A 360 -3.63 -16.16 -12.82
N LEU A 361 -3.83 -16.24 -11.50
CA LEU A 361 -3.00 -17.03 -10.60
C LEU A 361 -3.55 -18.44 -10.42
N LYS A 362 -2.75 -19.44 -10.79
CA LYS A 362 -3.08 -20.86 -10.58
C LYS A 362 -2.40 -21.37 -9.32
N LEU A 363 -3.17 -21.89 -8.36
CA LEU A 363 -2.60 -22.58 -7.20
C LEU A 363 -1.97 -23.91 -7.63
N LEU A 364 -0.68 -24.10 -7.32
CA LEU A 364 0.05 -25.34 -7.58
C LEU A 364 0.13 -26.27 -6.37
N GLY A 365 0.30 -25.70 -5.18
CA GLY A 365 0.54 -26.48 -3.97
C GLY A 365 1.03 -25.62 -2.82
N ALA A 366 1.60 -26.27 -1.82
CA ALA A 366 2.26 -25.57 -0.72
C ALA A 366 3.52 -26.32 -0.28
N VAL A 367 4.51 -25.57 0.19
CA VAL A 367 5.78 -26.09 0.70
C VAL A 367 5.98 -25.62 2.14
N TYR A 368 6.32 -26.54 3.02
CA TYR A 368 6.67 -26.28 4.41
C TYR A 368 7.84 -27.19 4.78
N ALA A 369 9.02 -26.60 4.97
CA ALA A 369 10.22 -27.31 5.36
C ALA A 369 10.51 -27.02 6.84
N ASP A 370 10.24 -28.01 7.70
CA ASP A 370 10.57 -27.95 9.13
C ASP A 370 12.05 -28.32 9.33
N ALA A 371 12.95 -27.49 8.81
CA ALA A 371 14.36 -27.57 9.18
C ALA A 371 14.59 -26.79 10.47
N GLU A 372 15.46 -27.27 11.35
CA GLU A 372 15.90 -26.53 12.55
C GLU A 372 16.39 -25.13 12.13
N GLY A 373 15.60 -24.08 12.43
CA GLY A 373 15.91 -22.72 12.00
C GLY A 373 14.68 -21.87 11.62
N SER A 374 14.91 -20.81 10.84
CA SER A 374 13.88 -19.83 10.45
C SER A 374 12.87 -20.35 9.40
N ILE A 375 13.17 -21.45 8.72
CA ILE A 375 12.35 -21.99 7.61
C ILE A 375 11.05 -22.62 8.13
N GLY A 376 11.08 -23.27 9.30
CA GLY A 376 9.88 -23.82 9.96
C GLY A 376 8.88 -22.77 10.48
N LYS A 377 9.12 -21.48 10.24
CA LYS A 377 8.20 -20.36 10.56
C LYS A 377 7.34 -19.94 9.37
N HIS A 378 7.56 -20.51 8.20
CA HIS A 378 6.95 -20.06 6.97
C HIS A 378 6.39 -21.25 6.18
N ALA A 379 5.15 -21.11 5.70
CA ALA A 379 4.56 -22.03 4.74
C ALA A 379 4.36 -21.28 3.42
N ALA A 380 5.08 -21.71 2.38
CA ALA A 380 4.92 -21.16 1.05
C ALA A 380 3.62 -21.68 0.43
N ILE A 381 2.71 -20.79 0.07
CA ILE A 381 1.52 -21.11 -0.74
C ILE A 381 1.89 -20.78 -2.18
N VAL A 382 2.04 -21.81 -3.01
CA VAL A 382 2.71 -21.70 -4.30
C VAL A 382 1.68 -21.51 -5.40
N TYR A 383 1.75 -20.35 -6.05
CA TYR A 383 0.99 -20.03 -7.25
C TYR A 383 1.90 -20.05 -8.47
N GLU A 384 1.29 -20.16 -9.64
CA GLU A 384 1.90 -20.00 -10.94
C GLU A 384 1.14 -18.93 -11.72
N TRP A 385 1.90 -18.06 -12.37
CA TRP A 385 1.38 -17.20 -13.42
C TRP A 385 2.11 -17.50 -14.73
N ARG A 386 1.37 -17.59 -15.82
CA ARG A 386 1.91 -17.77 -17.16
C ARG A 386 1.54 -16.59 -18.04
N ALA A 387 2.55 -15.89 -18.54
CA ALA A 387 2.34 -14.78 -19.44
C ALA A 387 1.80 -15.23 -20.80
N GLU A 388 1.08 -14.33 -21.46
CA GLU A 388 0.53 -14.56 -22.81
C GLU A 388 1.56 -14.39 -23.93
N THR A 389 2.73 -13.83 -23.61
CA THR A 389 3.86 -13.55 -24.51
C THR A 389 5.19 -14.04 -23.92
N ASP A 390 6.18 -14.24 -24.78
CA ASP A 390 7.56 -14.51 -24.36
C ASP A 390 8.35 -13.24 -24.06
N ASP A 391 7.92 -12.10 -24.61
CA ASP A 391 8.48 -10.79 -24.34
C ASP A 391 7.85 -10.17 -23.09
N VAL A 392 7.89 -10.90 -21.98
CA VAL A 392 7.34 -10.45 -20.71
C VAL A 392 8.23 -9.34 -20.17
N ALA A 393 7.72 -8.11 -20.15
CA ALA A 393 8.41 -6.98 -19.54
C ALA A 393 8.45 -7.14 -18.01
N VAL A 394 9.44 -7.86 -17.51
CA VAL A 394 9.73 -7.98 -16.08
C VAL A 394 10.71 -6.87 -15.69
N ALA A 395 10.28 -5.96 -14.80
CA ALA A 395 11.16 -4.94 -14.24
C ALA A 395 11.46 -5.29 -12.79
N LEU A 396 12.69 -5.71 -12.53
CA LEU A 396 13.12 -6.14 -11.19
C LEU A 396 13.23 -4.95 -10.25
N SER A 397 12.59 -5.05 -9.09
CA SER A 397 12.84 -4.10 -8.00
C SER A 397 14.27 -4.24 -7.50
N ALA A 398 15.05 -3.17 -7.61
CA ALA A 398 16.43 -3.14 -7.14
C ALA A 398 16.56 -3.26 -5.61
N SER A 399 15.46 -3.12 -4.85
CA SER A 399 15.46 -3.39 -3.41
C SER A 399 15.42 -4.88 -3.08
N GLU A 400 14.78 -5.69 -3.93
CA GLU A 400 14.49 -7.11 -3.67
C GLU A 400 15.35 -8.06 -4.51
N PHE A 401 15.82 -7.61 -5.67
CA PHE A 401 16.60 -8.44 -6.59
C PHE A 401 17.85 -7.73 -7.11
N PHE A 402 18.89 -8.53 -7.39
CA PHE A 402 20.07 -8.04 -8.10
C PHE A 402 19.81 -8.01 -9.61
N GLU A 403 19.81 -6.81 -10.18
CA GLU A 403 19.79 -6.57 -11.61
C GLU A 403 21.24 -6.40 -12.12
N ARG A 404 21.96 -7.50 -12.36
CA ARG A 404 23.31 -7.41 -12.94
C ARG A 404 23.22 -7.47 -14.46
N ARG A 405 23.57 -6.38 -15.16
CA ARG A 405 23.75 -6.36 -16.62
C ARG A 405 24.81 -7.39 -17.05
N GLY A 406 24.57 -8.12 -18.14
CA GLY A 406 25.51 -9.09 -18.73
C GLY A 406 25.13 -10.57 -18.54
N THR A 407 26.10 -11.44 -18.28
CA THR A 407 25.96 -12.91 -18.14
C THR A 407 25.22 -13.37 -16.88
N SER A 408 24.58 -12.47 -16.13
CA SER A 408 23.95 -12.82 -14.86
C SER A 408 22.78 -13.80 -15.03
N LEU A 409 22.54 -14.62 -14.00
CA LEU A 409 21.50 -15.66 -13.97
C LEU A 409 20.12 -15.12 -13.51
N SER A 410 20.08 -13.87 -13.01
CA SER A 410 18.87 -13.22 -12.47
C SER A 410 18.13 -12.49 -13.58
N GLY A 411 16.79 -12.54 -13.57
CA GLY A 411 15.94 -11.93 -14.60
C GLY A 411 15.87 -12.71 -15.91
N LYS A 412 16.27 -13.99 -15.91
CA LYS A 412 16.25 -14.84 -17.10
C LYS A 412 15.23 -15.95 -16.96
N PHE A 413 14.45 -16.13 -18.00
CA PHE A 413 13.64 -17.31 -18.22
C PHE A 413 14.55 -18.50 -18.59
N VAL A 414 14.24 -19.68 -18.05
CA VAL A 414 14.91 -20.94 -18.38
C VAL A 414 13.97 -22.11 -18.47
N ASP A 415 14.30 -23.05 -19.34
CA ASP A 415 13.61 -24.33 -19.41
C ASP A 415 13.62 -25.10 -18.08
N LEU A 416 12.52 -25.81 -17.81
CA LEU A 416 12.36 -26.65 -16.63
C LEU A 416 13.44 -27.75 -16.54
N SER A 417 13.85 -28.32 -17.67
CA SER A 417 14.91 -29.35 -17.73
C SER A 417 16.28 -28.79 -17.33
N THR A 418 16.60 -27.58 -17.79
CA THR A 418 17.82 -26.86 -17.38
C THR A 418 17.79 -26.56 -15.88
N LEU A 419 16.66 -26.12 -15.37
CA LEU A 419 16.49 -25.84 -13.95
C LEU A 419 16.61 -27.11 -13.09
N ALA A 420 16.05 -28.23 -13.53
CA ALA A 420 16.18 -29.51 -12.86
C ALA A 420 17.65 -29.98 -12.81
N THR A 421 18.37 -29.82 -13.92
CA THR A 421 19.82 -30.11 -14.00
C THR A 421 20.63 -29.19 -13.07
N ASP A 422 20.28 -27.90 -13.00
CA ASP A 422 20.94 -26.93 -12.12
C ASP A 422 20.69 -27.24 -10.62
N ILE A 423 19.55 -27.81 -10.27
CA ILE A 423 19.25 -28.33 -8.92
C ILE A 423 20.13 -29.55 -8.60
N ASP A 424 20.22 -30.53 -9.50
CA ASP A 424 21.08 -31.70 -9.32
C ASP A 424 22.57 -31.31 -9.19
N ALA A 425 22.98 -30.25 -9.90
CA ALA A 425 24.31 -29.66 -9.81
C ALA A 425 24.50 -28.69 -8.62
N ASN A 426 23.50 -28.57 -7.73
CA ASN A 426 23.50 -27.70 -6.55
C ASN A 426 23.73 -26.20 -6.85
N LYS A 427 23.43 -25.75 -8.08
CA LYS A 427 23.47 -24.33 -8.46
C LYS A 427 22.26 -23.55 -7.93
N VAL A 428 21.13 -24.24 -7.78
CA VAL A 428 19.95 -23.75 -7.07
C VAL A 428 19.77 -24.63 -5.84
N SER A 429 20.02 -24.04 -4.66
CA SER A 429 20.04 -24.74 -3.36
C SER A 429 19.05 -24.15 -2.36
N GLU A 430 18.28 -23.13 -2.76
CA GLU A 430 17.22 -22.59 -1.91
C GLU A 430 16.08 -23.61 -1.81
N VAL A 431 15.69 -23.94 -0.58
CA VAL A 431 14.85 -25.10 -0.24
C VAL A 431 13.51 -25.07 -0.97
N TRP A 432 12.80 -23.94 -0.97
CA TRP A 432 11.50 -23.86 -1.63
C TRP A 432 11.62 -23.99 -3.13
N SER A 433 12.62 -23.34 -3.73
CA SER A 433 12.88 -23.47 -5.18
C SER A 433 13.14 -24.92 -5.58
N VAL A 434 13.90 -25.66 -4.76
CA VAL A 434 14.16 -27.10 -4.98
C VAL A 434 12.87 -27.92 -4.87
N GLU A 435 12.13 -27.77 -3.78
CA GLU A 435 10.90 -28.54 -3.52
C GLU A 435 9.80 -28.24 -4.55
N ILE A 436 9.61 -26.97 -4.93
CA ILE A 436 8.65 -26.56 -5.97
C ILE A 436 8.98 -27.27 -7.29
N VAL A 437 10.25 -27.24 -7.71
CA VAL A 437 10.63 -27.88 -8.97
C VAL A 437 10.45 -29.39 -8.91
N ARG A 438 10.92 -30.04 -7.84
CA ARG A 438 10.86 -31.51 -7.70
C ARG A 438 9.43 -32.04 -7.62
N GLU A 439 8.61 -31.42 -6.78
CA GLU A 439 7.31 -31.98 -6.38
C GLU A 439 6.10 -31.35 -7.06
N LEU A 440 6.20 -30.10 -7.54
CA LEU A 440 5.08 -29.37 -8.14
C LEU A 440 5.24 -29.15 -9.65
N LEU A 441 6.45 -29.01 -10.17
CA LEU A 441 6.67 -28.67 -11.58
C LEU A 441 7.19 -29.83 -12.45
N ALA A 442 8.21 -30.56 -11.99
CA ALA A 442 8.92 -31.57 -12.77
C ALA A 442 8.64 -33.01 -12.31
N LYS A 443 7.63 -33.20 -11.46
CA LYS A 443 7.30 -34.52 -10.91
C LYS A 443 6.92 -35.48 -12.04
N GLY A 444 7.71 -36.55 -12.19
CA GLY A 444 7.53 -37.56 -13.25
C GLY A 444 8.08 -37.17 -14.63
N SER A 445 8.63 -35.96 -14.81
CA SER A 445 9.29 -35.55 -16.06
C SER A 445 10.83 -35.55 -15.97
N HIS A 446 11.39 -35.60 -14.76
CA HIS A 446 12.84 -35.67 -14.52
C HIS A 446 13.12 -36.57 -13.31
N GLU A 447 14.11 -37.46 -13.41
CA GLU A 447 14.60 -38.25 -12.28
C GLU A 447 15.71 -37.46 -11.57
N PHE A 448 15.38 -36.85 -10.43
CA PHE A 448 16.36 -36.15 -9.60
C PHE A 448 17.29 -37.15 -8.91
N LYS A 449 18.56 -36.76 -8.74
CA LYS A 449 19.48 -37.57 -7.93
C LYS A 449 19.03 -37.51 -6.47
N ASP A 450 18.86 -38.67 -5.84
CA ASP A 450 18.61 -38.76 -4.40
C ASP A 450 19.77 -38.10 -3.65
N GLN A 451 19.58 -36.84 -3.25
CA GLN A 451 20.36 -36.25 -2.19
C GLN A 451 19.73 -36.79 -0.91
N GLY A 452 20.34 -37.83 -0.34
CA GLY A 452 19.97 -38.31 0.98
C GLY A 452 19.79 -37.10 1.91
N LEU A 453 18.64 -37.04 2.58
CA LEU A 453 18.33 -36.00 3.54
C LEU A 453 19.57 -35.71 4.38
N PHE A 454 19.92 -34.43 4.49
CA PHE A 454 20.88 -33.92 5.44
C PHE A 454 20.70 -34.58 6.82
N SER A 455 21.50 -35.60 7.09
CA SER A 455 21.94 -35.95 8.43
C SER A 455 22.91 -34.84 8.84
N LEU A 456 22.39 -33.71 9.31
CA LEU A 456 23.18 -32.64 9.89
C LEU A 456 23.66 -33.07 11.29
N MET A 457 24.98 -33.17 11.44
CA MET A 457 25.67 -32.85 12.69
C MET A 457 25.65 -31.34 12.93
#